data_AF-A0A2V8LRB6-F1
#
_entry.id   AF-A0A2V8LRB6-F1
#
_cell.length_a   1.000
_cell.length_b   1.000
_cell.length_c   1.000
_cell.angle_alpha   90.00
_cell.angle_beta   90.00
_cell.angle_gamma   90.00
#
_symmetry.space_group_name_H-M   'P 1'
#
loop_
_entity.id
_entity.type
_entity.pdbx_description
1 polymer ?
#
loop_
_entity_poly.entity_id
_entity_poly.type
_entity_poly.pdbx_seq_one_letter_code
_entity_poly.pdbx_strand_id
1 'polypeptide(L)'
;MSDDQTDTAESDLTQVELAHSIIESLLDHTRVVSDLVAVMAQALDQDTTKALTLTPQWQAYLESRRRMERTREDVEKFADILRATPHPRDADQSNAET
;
A
#
# COMPACT_ATOMS: atom_id res chain seq x y z
N MET A 1 23.01 31.14 -4.92
CA MET A 1 22.33 30.38 -3.85
C MET A 1 21.17 29.65 -4.49
N SER A 2 21.45 28.58 -5.24
CA SER A 2 20.45 27.85 -6.04
C SER A 2 20.55 26.33 -5.87
N ASP A 3 21.41 25.84 -4.97
CA ASP A 3 21.59 24.39 -4.73
C ASP A 3 20.55 23.80 -3.75
N ASP A 4 19.93 24.64 -2.90
CA ASP A 4 19.05 24.19 -1.78
C ASP A 4 17.69 23.61 -2.23
N GLN A 5 17.16 24.04 -3.38
CA GLN A 5 15.87 23.53 -3.88
C GLN A 5 15.96 22.12 -4.49
N THR A 6 17.17 21.64 -4.81
CA THR A 6 17.36 20.37 -5.50
C THR A 6 17.35 19.18 -4.55
N ASP A 7 18.06 19.30 -3.43
CA ASP A 7 18.15 18.26 -2.40
C ASP A 7 16.78 17.97 -1.75
N THR A 8 15.93 19.00 -1.64
CA THR A 8 14.62 18.87 -0.99
C THR A 8 13.67 17.99 -1.81
N ALA A 9 13.60 18.18 -3.13
CA ALA A 9 12.71 17.42 -4.00
C ALA A 9 13.14 15.95 -4.17
N GLU A 10 14.44 15.68 -4.15
CA GLU A 10 15.00 14.32 -4.24
C GLU A 10 14.81 13.54 -2.91
N SER A 11 14.97 14.22 -1.77
CA SER A 11 14.63 13.70 -0.44
C SER A 11 13.15 13.36 -0.29
N ASP A 12 12.26 14.22 -0.81
CA ASP A 12 10.81 13.98 -0.74
C ASP A 12 10.41 12.74 -1.56
N LEU A 13 11.00 12.55 -2.73
CA LEU A 13 10.78 11.36 -3.57
C LEU A 13 11.24 10.07 -2.87
N THR A 14 12.43 10.06 -2.28
CA THR A 14 12.96 8.89 -1.56
C THR A 14 12.12 8.56 -0.31
N GLN A 15 11.59 9.56 0.38
CA GLN A 15 10.66 9.33 1.49
C GLN A 15 9.33 8.72 1.03
N VAL A 16 8.82 9.15 -0.13
CA VAL A 16 7.58 8.59 -0.69
C VAL A 16 7.77 7.14 -1.16
N GLU A 17 8.88 6.81 -1.82
CA GLU A 17 9.21 5.43 -2.21
C GLU A 17 9.36 4.52 -0.99
N LEU A 18 10.01 5.01 0.08
CA LEU A 18 10.12 4.30 1.34
C LEU A 18 8.75 4.05 1.96
N ALA A 19 7.90 5.08 2.05
CA ALA A 19 6.54 4.95 2.57
C ALA A 19 5.72 3.92 1.78
N HIS A 20 5.82 3.94 0.45
CA HIS A 20 5.19 2.97 -0.42
C HIS A 20 5.66 1.53 -0.11
N SER A 21 6.97 1.30 -0.02
CA SER A 21 7.53 -0.02 0.29
C SER A 21 7.08 -0.57 1.65
N ILE A 22 6.97 0.30 2.66
CA ILE A 22 6.48 -0.05 4.00
C ILE A 22 5.01 -0.48 3.91
N ILE A 23 4.20 0.29 3.18
CA ILE A 23 2.78 -0.02 3.04
C ILE A 23 2.57 -1.32 2.25
N GLU A 24 3.30 -1.54 1.16
CA GLU A 24 3.25 -2.80 0.41
C GLU A 24 3.60 -4.01 1.29
N SER A 25 4.66 -3.91 2.10
CA SER A 25 5.06 -4.96 3.04
C SER A 25 3.97 -5.28 4.06
N LEU A 26 3.29 -4.25 4.60
CA LEU A 26 2.18 -4.44 5.53
C LEU A 26 0.95 -5.07 4.86
N LEU A 27 0.65 -4.69 3.62
CA LEU A 27 -0.43 -5.27 2.84
C LEU A 27 -0.16 -6.76 2.53
N ASP A 28 1.08 -7.08 2.15
CA ASP A 28 1.49 -8.45 1.87
C ASP A 28 1.45 -9.33 3.14
N HIS A 29 1.94 -8.81 4.26
CA HIS A 29 1.83 -9.49 5.55
C HIS A 29 0.37 -9.80 5.91
N THR A 30 -0.54 -8.85 5.66
CA THR A 30 -1.98 -9.05 5.91
C THR A 30 -2.56 -10.16 5.04
N ARG A 31 -2.11 -10.30 3.79
CA ARG A 31 -2.52 -11.39 2.89
C ARG A 31 -2.09 -12.75 3.43
N VAL A 32 -0.84 -12.88 3.87
CA VAL A 32 -0.32 -14.12 4.47
C VAL A 32 -1.13 -14.52 5.71
N VAL A 33 -1.51 -13.54 6.55
CA VAL A 33 -2.39 -13.78 7.70
C VAL A 33 -3.78 -14.26 7.25
N SER A 34 -4.37 -13.67 6.22
CA SER A 34 -5.65 -14.13 5.67
C SER A 34 -5.60 -15.56 5.14
N ASP A 35 -4.51 -15.94 4.45
CA ASP A 35 -4.31 -17.30 3.96
C ASP A 35 -4.15 -18.29 5.13
N LEU A 36 -3.41 -17.92 6.18
CA LEU A 36 -3.31 -18.71 7.40
C LEU A 36 -4.67 -18.92 8.07
N VAL A 37 -5.51 -17.88 8.14
CA VAL A 37 -6.88 -18.01 8.67
C VAL A 37 -7.71 -18.98 7.84
N ALA A 38 -7.56 -18.99 6.51
CA ALA A 38 -8.24 -19.94 5.64
C ALA A 38 -7.80 -21.39 5.91
N VAL A 39 -6.49 -21.61 6.13
CA VAL A 39 -5.94 -22.91 6.52
C VAL A 39 -6.46 -23.34 7.90
N MET A 40 -6.47 -22.43 8.87
CA MET A 40 -7.04 -22.72 10.20
C MET A 40 -8.51 -23.10 10.10
N ALA A 41 -9.30 -22.43 9.27
CA ALA A 41 -10.71 -22.78 9.06
C ALA A 41 -10.91 -24.19 8.47
N GLN A 42 -9.96 -24.69 7.68
CA GLN A 42 -9.98 -26.07 7.15
C GLN A 42 -9.58 -27.10 8.22
N ALA A 43 -8.74 -26.71 9.18
CA ALA A 43 -8.29 -27.57 10.27
C ALA A 43 -9.32 -27.67 11.41
N LEU A 44 -10.20 -26.68 11.55
CA LEU A 44 -11.28 -26.68 12.52
C LEU A 44 -12.46 -27.53 12.04
N ASP A 45 -13.15 -28.16 12.99
CA ASP A 45 -14.41 -28.82 12.68
C ASP A 45 -15.50 -27.79 12.32
N GLN A 46 -16.57 -28.29 11.70
CA GLN A 46 -17.63 -27.44 11.16
C GLN A 46 -18.35 -26.63 12.25
N ASP A 47 -18.53 -27.18 13.45
CA ASP A 47 -19.27 -26.53 14.53
C ASP A 47 -18.42 -25.45 15.21
N THR A 48 -17.13 -25.72 15.40
CA THR A 48 -16.17 -24.71 15.86
C THR A 48 -16.02 -23.57 14.86
N THR A 49 -15.99 -23.87 13.55
CA THR A 49 -15.97 -22.85 12.50
C THR A 49 -17.23 -21.98 12.54
N LYS A 50 -18.42 -22.59 12.65
CA LYS A 50 -19.68 -21.84 12.81
C LYS A 50 -19.65 -20.95 14.05
N ALA A 51 -19.26 -21.49 15.20
CA ALA A 51 -19.17 -20.73 16.45
C ALA A 51 -18.23 -19.53 16.30
N LEU A 52 -17.07 -19.70 15.65
CA LEU A 52 -16.13 -18.63 15.36
C LEU A 52 -16.77 -17.52 14.51
N THR A 53 -17.53 -17.86 13.46
CA THR A 53 -18.18 -16.86 12.59
C THR A 53 -19.25 -16.00 13.29
N LEU A 54 -19.77 -16.46 14.42
CA LEU A 54 -20.74 -15.72 15.24
C LEU A 54 -20.08 -14.75 16.22
N THR A 55 -18.76 -14.80 16.36
CA THR A 55 -18.03 -13.94 17.30
C THR A 55 -17.90 -12.50 16.78
N PRO A 56 -17.89 -11.49 17.67
CA PRO A 56 -17.58 -10.11 17.29
C PRO A 56 -16.21 -9.96 16.63
N GLN A 57 -15.23 -10.79 17.01
CA GLN A 57 -13.88 -10.80 16.46
C GLN A 57 -13.90 -11.17 14.98
N TRP A 58 -14.75 -12.10 14.56
CA TRP A 58 -14.91 -12.46 13.16
C TRP A 58 -15.47 -11.31 12.33
N GLN A 59 -16.47 -10.58 12.84
CA GLN A 59 -16.99 -9.38 12.17
C GLN A 59 -15.93 -8.29 12.05
N ALA A 60 -15.17 -8.04 13.13
CA ALA A 60 -14.06 -7.09 13.12
C ALA A 60 -12.98 -7.48 12.09
N TYR A 61 -12.67 -8.76 11.97
CA TYR A 61 -11.74 -9.28 10.94
C TYR A 61 -12.27 -9.04 9.53
N LEU A 62 -13.54 -9.38 9.24
CA LEU A 62 -14.14 -9.16 7.92
C LEU A 62 -14.17 -7.68 7.54
N GLU A 63 -14.49 -6.80 8.49
CA GLU A 63 -14.48 -5.36 8.27
C GLU A 63 -13.05 -4.84 8.01
N SER A 64 -12.08 -5.28 8.81
CA SER A 64 -10.67 -4.97 8.63
C SER A 64 -10.19 -5.39 7.23
N ARG A 65 -10.53 -6.61 6.80
CA ARG A 65 -10.20 -7.12 5.46
C ARG A 65 -10.78 -6.23 4.34
N ARG A 66 -12.03 -5.79 4.46
CA ARG A 66 -12.66 -4.88 3.48
C ARG A 66 -12.04 -3.49 3.48
N ARG A 67 -11.54 -2.99 4.61
CA ARG A 67 -10.80 -1.73 4.67
C ARG A 67 -9.44 -1.90 3.99
N MET A 68 -8.76 -3.00 4.24
CA MET A 68 -7.43 -3.26 3.69
C MET A 68 -7.44 -3.40 2.16
N GLU A 69 -8.46 -4.04 1.59
CA GLU A 69 -8.61 -4.12 0.12
C GLU A 69 -8.71 -2.73 -0.50
N ARG A 70 -9.48 -1.82 0.11
CA ARG A 70 -9.57 -0.42 -0.35
C ARG A 70 -8.26 0.32 -0.19
N THR A 71 -7.57 0.15 0.95
CA THR A 71 -6.25 0.74 1.17
C THR A 71 -5.25 0.29 0.12
N ARG A 72 -5.30 -0.97 -0.32
CA ARG A 72 -4.46 -1.45 -1.43
C ARG A 72 -4.73 -0.69 -2.72
N GLU A 73 -5.99 -0.55 -3.13
CA GLU A 73 -6.35 0.21 -4.34
C GLU A 73 -5.88 1.68 -4.26
N ASP A 74 -5.97 2.29 -3.09
CA ASP A 74 -5.54 3.68 -2.87
C ASP A 74 -4.01 3.83 -2.95
N VAL A 75 -3.27 2.83 -2.45
CA VAL A 75 -1.80 2.78 -2.53
C VAL A 75 -1.33 2.57 -3.96
N GLU A 76 -1.98 1.67 -4.72
CA GLU A 76 -1.66 1.46 -6.14
C GLU A 76 -1.88 2.75 -6.95
N LYS A 77 -3.00 3.45 -6.73
CA LYS A 77 -3.25 4.77 -7.35
C LYS A 77 -2.21 5.81 -6.95
N PHE A 78 -1.84 5.86 -5.67
CA PHE A 78 -0.82 6.79 -5.18
C PHE A 78 0.54 6.54 -5.85
N ALA A 79 0.94 5.28 -5.98
CA ALA A 79 2.16 4.88 -6.65
C ALA A 79 2.16 5.24 -8.14
N ASP A 80 1.03 5.08 -8.81
CA ASP A 80 0.88 5.45 -10.22
C ASP A 80 0.99 6.96 -10.43
N ILE A 81 0.39 7.77 -9.56
CA ILE A 81 0.51 9.23 -9.61
C ILE A 81 1.97 9.67 -9.43
N LEU A 82 2.67 9.07 -8.47
CA LEU A 82 4.08 9.37 -8.23
C LEU A 82 4.94 9.05 -9.45
N ARG A 83 4.73 7.87 -10.06
CA ARG A 83 5.46 7.45 -11.28
C ARG A 83 5.14 8.31 -12.50
N ALA A 84 3.91 8.82 -12.60
CA ALA A 84 3.45 9.60 -13.75
C ALA A 84 3.82 11.08 -13.70
N THR A 85 4.29 11.60 -12.56
CA THR A 85 4.64 13.02 -12.41
C THR A 85 6.04 13.27 -13.00
N PRO A 86 6.18 13.94 -14.16
CA PRO A 86 7.48 14.19 -14.78
C PRO A 86 8.21 15.31 -14.02
N HIS A 87 9.52 15.19 -13.90
CA HIS A 87 10.36 16.19 -13.24
C HIS A 87 10.40 17.49 -14.07
N PRO A 88 10.20 18.68 -13.48
CA PRO A 88 10.21 19.96 -14.20
C PRO A 88 11.57 20.38 -14.81
N ARG A 89 12.64 19.57 -14.72
CA ARG A 89 13.90 19.85 -15.47
C ARG A 89 13.92 19.33 -16.91
N ASP A 90 13.07 18.36 -17.25
CA ASP A 90 13.07 17.78 -18.60
C ASP A 90 12.33 18.68 -19.61
N ALA A 91 11.52 19.62 -19.11
CA ALA A 91 10.81 20.60 -19.94
C ALA A 91 11.66 21.83 -20.31
N ASP A 92 12.73 22.12 -19.56
CA ASP A 92 13.51 23.35 -19.73
C ASP A 92 14.71 23.16 -20.69
N GLN A 93 15.20 21.93 -20.87
CA GLN A 93 16.29 21.64 -21.81
C GLN A 93 15.83 21.58 -23.28
N SER A 94 14.52 21.41 -23.54
CA SER A 94 13.99 21.38 -24.91
C SER A 94 13.81 22.77 -25.53
N ASN A 95 13.91 23.86 -24.75
CA ASN A 95 13.71 25.23 -25.23
C ASN A 95 15.01 26.03 -25.44
N ALA A 96 16.18 25.42 -25.21
CA ALA A 96 17.48 26.07 -25.37
C ALA A 96 18.16 25.79 -26.73
N GLU A 97 17.58 24.94 -27.58
CA GLU A 97 18.08 24.62 -28.93
C GLU A 97 17.06 25.04 -30.00
N THR A 98 16.83 26.34 -30.17
CA THR A 98 16.30 26.95 -31.42
C THR A 98 16.76 28.40 -31.48
#